data_AF-A0AAD4XW54-F1
#
_entry.id   AF-A0AAD4XW54-F1
#
_cell.length_a   1.000
_cell.length_b   1.000
_cell.length_c   1.000
_cell.angle_alpha   90.00
_cell.angle_beta   90.00
_cell.angle_gamma   90.00
#
_symmetry.space_group_name_H-M   'P 1'
#
loop_
_entity.id
_entity.type
_entity.pdbx_description
1 polymer ?
#
loop_
_entity_poly.entity_id
_entity_poly.type
_entity_poly.pdbx_seq_one_letter_code
_entity_poly.pdbx_strand_id
1 'polypeptide(L)'
;MEKLEIYQKVRKAERSRGCFTYRRTSDYIKNGMTLLVVIGIIFTTKTANAQYSQPSDDPQKIDLTLLRDASEIGAVCLDGSAPAFHFSRGFGSGADNWLIHLE
;
A
#
# COMPACT_ATOMS: atom_id res chain seq x y z
N MET A 1 32.36 8.08 65.20
CA MET A 1 31.01 7.52 65.02
C MET A 1 30.13 8.44 64.18
N GLU A 2 30.12 9.76 64.44
CA GLU A 2 29.30 10.75 63.73
C GLU A 2 29.59 10.92 62.22
N LYS A 3 30.86 10.82 61.80
CA LYS A 3 31.27 10.98 60.39
C LYS A 3 30.68 9.92 59.45
N LEU A 4 30.40 8.72 59.97
CA LEU A 4 29.80 7.61 59.21
C LEU A 4 28.29 7.82 58.97
N GLU A 5 27.58 8.47 59.90
CA GLU A 5 26.15 8.75 59.73
C GLU A 5 25.89 9.83 58.69
N ILE A 6 26.74 10.86 58.64
CA ILE A 6 26.65 11.91 57.62
C ILE A 6 26.87 11.32 56.23
N TYR A 7 27.87 10.44 56.08
CA TYR A 7 28.15 9.79 54.79
C TYR A 7 26.99 8.90 54.33
N GLN A 8 26.39 8.15 55.25
CA GLN A 8 25.21 7.32 54.96
C GLN A 8 23.99 8.18 54.58
N LYS A 9 23.76 9.31 55.26
CA LYS A 9 22.67 10.25 54.95
C LYS A 9 22.83 10.89 53.57
N VAL A 10 24.04 11.36 53.24
CA VAL A 10 24.33 11.95 51.92
C VAL A 10 24.15 10.91 50.82
N ARG A 11 24.68 9.69 50.99
CA ARG A 11 24.56 8.62 50.00
C ARG A 11 23.11 8.18 49.76
N LYS A 12 22.27 8.18 50.80
CA LYS A 12 20.83 7.88 50.69
C LYS A 12 20.06 9.00 49.99
N ALA A 13 20.39 10.26 50.28
CA ALA A 13 19.80 11.43 49.62
C ALA A 13 20.14 11.47 48.13
N GLU A 14 21.40 11.23 47.76
CA GLU A 14 21.84 11.19 46.36
C GLU A 14 21.18 10.03 45.57
N ARG A 15 21.09 8.84 46.17
CA ARG A 15 20.40 7.68 45.55
C ARG A 15 18.90 7.92 45.35
N SER A 16 18.24 8.64 46.26
CA SER A 16 16.83 9.00 46.12
C SER A 16 16.58 10.04 45.01
N ARG A 17 17.51 10.98 44.83
CA ARG A 17 17.44 12.01 43.79
C ARG A 17 17.59 11.42 42.39
N GLY A 18 18.51 10.47 42.19
CA GLY A 18 18.71 9.80 40.90
C GLY A 18 17.51 8.96 40.44
N CYS A 19 16.80 8.29 41.36
CA CYS A 19 15.59 7.54 41.03
C CYS A 19 14.41 8.47 40.68
N PHE A 20 14.29 9.61 41.36
CA PHE A 20 13.23 10.58 41.12
C PHE A 20 13.41 11.34 39.79
N THR A 21 14.64 11.74 39.45
CA THR A 21 14.93 12.37 38.15
C THR A 21 14.78 11.37 37.00
N TYR A 22 15.16 10.10 37.18
CA TYR A 22 14.93 9.03 36.21
C TYR A 22 13.44 8.75 35.96
N ARG A 23 12.62 8.77 37.01
CA ARG A 23 11.16 8.54 36.88
C ARG A 23 10.48 9.65 36.08
N ARG A 24 10.88 10.90 36.30
CA ARG A 24 10.27 12.07 35.63
C ARG A 24 10.66 12.19 34.14
N THR A 25 11.86 11.74 33.73
CA THR A 25 12.26 11.77 32.31
C THR A 25 11.73 10.58 31.50
N SER A 26 11.50 9.42 32.13
CA SER A 26 10.96 8.21 31.47
C SER A 26 9.57 8.43 30.89
N ASP A 27 8.73 9.22 31.58
CA ASP A 27 7.35 9.45 31.18
C ASP A 27 7.26 10.29 29.89
N TYR A 28 8.15 11.28 29.71
CA TYR A 28 8.22 12.06 28.46
C TYR A 28 8.75 11.25 27.29
N ILE A 29 9.72 10.35 27.51
CA ILE A 29 10.27 9.49 26.45
C ILE A 29 9.22 8.49 25.97
N LYS A 30 8.46 7.88 26.89
CA LYS A 30 7.39 6.93 26.54
C LYS A 30 6.23 7.63 25.84
N ASN A 31 5.74 8.74 26.39
CA ASN A 31 4.64 9.49 25.79
C ASN A 31 5.04 10.11 24.44
N GLY A 32 6.28 10.58 24.31
CA GLY A 32 6.84 11.08 23.05
C GLY A 32 6.97 9.98 21.99
N MET A 33 7.44 8.79 22.38
CA MET A 33 7.51 7.64 21.48
C MET A 33 6.12 7.18 21.04
N THR A 34 5.14 7.14 21.94
CA THR A 34 3.73 6.86 21.60
C THR A 34 3.18 7.88 20.60
N LEU A 35 3.46 9.18 20.80
CA LEU A 35 3.03 10.24 19.88
C LEU A 35 3.63 10.05 18.47
N LEU A 36 4.93 9.76 18.38
CA LEU A 36 5.62 9.55 17.10
C LEU A 36 5.09 8.33 16.34
N VAL A 37 4.81 7.23 17.05
CA VAL A 37 4.22 6.02 16.47
C VAL A 37 2.81 6.31 15.93
N VAL A 38 1.98 7.02 16.69
CA VAL A 38 0.61 7.38 16.26
C VAL A 38 0.63 8.31 15.05
N ILE A 39 1.50 9.32 15.03
CA ILE A 39 1.68 10.20 13.86
C ILE A 39 2.11 9.37 12.64
N GLY A 40 3.07 8.46 12.79
CA GLY A 40 3.49 7.54 11.72
C GLY A 40 2.33 6.70 11.17
N ILE A 41 1.49 6.11 12.03
CA ILE A 41 0.31 5.32 11.64
C ILE A 41 -0.73 6.19 10.89
N ILE A 42 -0.92 7.44 11.31
CA ILE A 42 -1.83 8.37 10.62
C ILE A 42 -1.26 8.74 9.24
N PHE A 43 0.06 8.96 9.13
CA PHE A 43 0.71 9.24 7.84
C PHE A 43 0.66 8.03 6.90
N THR A 44 0.84 6.80 7.37
CA THR A 44 0.77 5.58 6.53
C THR A 44 -0.66 5.26 6.07
N THR A 45 -1.67 5.49 6.92
CA THR A 45 -3.07 5.28 6.53
C THR A 45 -3.55 6.32 5.51
N LYS A 46 -3.01 7.56 5.57
CA LYS A 46 -3.28 8.60 4.56
C LYS A 46 -2.64 8.29 3.20
N THR A 47 -1.46 7.65 3.15
CA THR A 47 -0.82 7.23 1.89
C THR A 47 -1.40 5.94 1.31
N ALA A 48 -1.94 5.04 2.14
CA ALA A 48 -2.58 3.81 1.65
C ALA A 48 -3.93 4.07 0.96
N ASN A 49 -4.72 5.04 1.44
CA ASN A 49 -6.04 5.33 0.86
C ASN A 49 -5.97 6.03 -0.52
N ALA A 50 -4.83 6.64 -0.87
CA ALA A 50 -4.63 7.23 -2.19
C ALA A 50 -4.11 6.22 -3.22
N GLN A 51 -3.65 5.03 -2.80
CA GLN A 51 -3.05 4.01 -3.66
C GLN A 51 -3.86 2.71 -3.76
N TYR A 52 -4.88 2.49 -2.93
CA TYR A 52 -5.82 1.39 -3.11
C TYR A 52 -6.97 1.82 -4.04
N SER A 53 -6.63 2.12 -5.30
CA SER A 53 -7.58 1.94 -6.38
C SER A 53 -7.93 0.46 -6.39
N GLN A 54 -9.14 0.10 -5.94
CA GLN A 54 -9.61 -1.28 -6.07
C GLN A 54 -9.37 -1.72 -7.52
N PRO A 55 -8.61 -2.81 -7.76
CA PRO A 55 -8.72 -3.46 -9.04
C PRO A 55 -10.18 -3.88 -9.13
N SER A 56 -10.92 -3.28 -10.05
CA SER A 56 -12.21 -3.78 -10.46
C SER A 56 -11.96 -5.17 -11.01
N ASP A 57 -12.23 -6.20 -10.21
CA ASP A 57 -12.32 -7.61 -10.63
C ASP A 57 -13.55 -7.84 -11.53
N ASP A 58 -13.85 -6.87 -12.41
CA ASP A 58 -14.66 -7.14 -13.59
C ASP A 58 -13.67 -7.58 -14.66
N PRO A 59 -13.60 -8.87 -15.03
CA PRO A 59 -12.78 -9.29 -16.15
C PRO A 59 -13.23 -8.44 -17.32
N GLN A 60 -12.33 -7.61 -17.84
CA GLN A 60 -12.64 -6.65 -18.89
C GLN A 60 -13.26 -7.41 -20.07
N LYS A 61 -14.59 -7.44 -20.11
CA LYS A 61 -15.33 -8.28 -21.04
C LYS A 61 -15.33 -7.53 -22.36
N ILE A 62 -14.33 -7.81 -23.18
CA ILE A 62 -14.21 -7.26 -24.51
C ILE A 62 -15.30 -7.91 -25.36
N ASP A 63 -16.05 -7.09 -26.09
CA ASP A 63 -17.13 -7.58 -26.93
C ASP A 63 -16.57 -8.32 -28.17
N LEU A 64 -17.31 -9.33 -28.61
CA LEU A 64 -16.97 -10.11 -29.79
C LEU A 64 -17.60 -9.46 -31.02
N THR A 65 -16.77 -9.00 -31.95
CA THR A 65 -17.25 -8.39 -33.20
C THR A 65 -17.22 -9.41 -34.33
N LEU A 66 -18.38 -9.66 -34.94
CA LEU A 66 -18.49 -10.50 -36.14
C LEU A 66 -18.01 -9.72 -37.38
N LEU A 67 -17.30 -10.41 -38.27
CA LEU A 67 -16.89 -9.84 -39.54
C LEU A 67 -18.13 -9.67 -40.45
N ARG A 68 -18.40 -8.43 -40.84
CA ARG A 68 -19.51 -8.10 -41.74
C ARG A 68 -19.20 -8.57 -43.15
N ASP A 69 -20.24 -9.01 -43.86
CA ASP A 69 -20.18 -9.42 -45.26
C ASP A 69 -19.16 -10.55 -45.54
N ALA A 70 -18.78 -11.28 -44.48
CA ALA A 70 -17.83 -12.40 -44.53
C ALA A 70 -18.22 -13.48 -45.55
N SER A 71 -19.52 -13.74 -45.66
CA SER A 71 -20.06 -14.68 -46.65
C SER A 71 -19.95 -14.18 -48.09
N GLU A 72 -19.99 -12.87 -48.33
CA GLU A 72 -19.87 -12.30 -49.68
C GLU A 72 -18.44 -12.40 -50.21
N ILE A 73 -17.46 -12.27 -49.31
CA ILE A 73 -16.02 -12.38 -49.62
C ILE A 73 -15.48 -13.82 -49.51
N GLY A 74 -16.30 -14.79 -49.09
CA GLY A 74 -15.91 -16.18 -48.88
C GLY A 74 -14.97 -16.42 -47.69
N ALA A 75 -14.85 -15.45 -46.78
CA ALA A 75 -14.04 -15.57 -45.57
C ALA A 75 -14.88 -16.15 -44.42
N VAL A 76 -15.16 -17.44 -44.48
CA VAL A 76 -16.02 -18.15 -43.51
C VAL A 76 -15.25 -19.22 -42.73
N CYS A 77 -15.77 -19.58 -41.56
CA CYS A 77 -15.30 -20.70 -40.76
C CYS A 77 -15.61 -22.05 -41.41
N LEU A 78 -15.09 -23.15 -40.85
CA LEU A 78 -15.34 -24.51 -41.35
C LEU A 78 -16.82 -24.93 -41.34
N ASP A 79 -17.63 -24.31 -40.49
CA ASP A 79 -19.09 -24.51 -40.39
C ASP A 79 -19.90 -23.53 -41.25
N GLY A 80 -19.24 -22.62 -41.97
CA GLY A 80 -19.88 -21.58 -42.79
C GLY A 80 -20.33 -20.34 -42.00
N SER A 81 -20.04 -20.27 -40.69
CA SER A 81 -20.31 -19.07 -39.89
C SER A 81 -19.34 -17.93 -40.21
N ALA A 82 -19.71 -16.70 -39.87
CA ALA A 82 -18.83 -15.54 -39.99
C ALA A 82 -17.74 -15.58 -38.90
N PRO A 83 -16.47 -15.32 -39.23
CA PRO A 83 -15.41 -15.22 -38.24
C PRO A 83 -15.60 -14.00 -37.35
N ALA A 84 -14.93 -14.00 -36.20
CA ALA A 84 -15.11 -13.00 -35.17
C ALA A 84 -13.78 -12.60 -34.52
N PHE A 85 -13.71 -11.40 -33.94
CA PHE A 85 -12.52 -10.92 -33.24
C PHE A 85 -12.88 -10.12 -31.99
N HIS A 86 -11.97 -10.14 -31.02
CA HIS A 86 -12.00 -9.25 -29.86
C HIS A 86 -11.10 -8.05 -30.12
N PHE A 87 -11.60 -6.83 -29.90
CA PHE A 87 -10.82 -5.61 -30.10
C PHE A 87 -10.80 -4.75 -28.84
N SER A 88 -9.60 -4.50 -28.33
CA SER A 88 -9.35 -3.57 -27.24
C SER A 88 -8.36 -2.52 -27.69
N ARG A 89 -8.72 -1.24 -27.52
CA ARG A 89 -7.88 -0.12 -27.95
C ARG A 89 -6.78 0.11 -26.91
N GLY A 90 -5.53 0.15 -27.38
CA GLY A 90 -4.38 0.54 -26.56
C GLY A 90 -4.50 1.98 -26.04
N PHE A 91 -3.83 2.27 -24.93
CA PHE A 91 -3.79 3.60 -24.30
C PHE A 91 -2.36 4.02 -23.95
N GLY A 92 -2.13 5.32 -23.78
CA GLY A 92 -0.83 5.88 -23.43
C GLY A 92 0.25 5.50 -24.46
N SER A 93 1.36 4.93 -23.98
CA SER A 93 2.45 4.44 -24.83
C SER A 93 2.08 3.23 -25.71
N GLY A 94 0.96 2.57 -25.42
CA GLY A 94 0.45 1.42 -26.18
C GLY A 94 -0.52 1.78 -27.31
N ALA A 95 -0.86 3.06 -27.52
CA ALA A 95 -1.90 3.46 -28.46
C ALA A 95 -1.59 3.12 -29.93
N ASP A 96 -0.30 3.14 -30.30
CA ASP A 96 0.18 2.86 -31.67
C ASP A 96 0.79 1.46 -31.80
N ASN A 97 0.72 0.64 -30.75
CA ASN A 97 1.26 -0.72 -30.73
C ASN A 97 0.14 -1.74 -30.91
N TRP A 98 0.34 -2.69 -31.82
CA TRP A 98 -0.63 -3.73 -32.14
C TRP A 98 -0.18 -5.07 -31.60
N LEU A 99 -1.07 -5.76 -30.89
CA LEU A 99 -0.90 -7.15 -30.46
C LEU A 99 -1.99 -8.00 -31.11
N ILE A 100 -1.59 -9.02 -31.86
CA ILE A 100 -2.50 -9.93 -32.54
C ILE A 100 -2.36 -11.30 -31.89
N HIS A 101 -3.48 -11.84 -31.40
CA HIS A 101 -3.57 -13.19 -30.86
C HIS A 101 -4.46 -14.03 -31.77
N LEU A 102 -4.01 -15.23 -32.10
CA LEU A 102 -4.72 -16.20 -32.93
C LEU A 102 -4.92 -17.45 -32.08
N GLU A 103 -6.16 -17.91 -31.99
CA GLU A 103 -6.58 -19.13 -31.29
C GLU A 103 -6.58 -20.35 -32.23
#